data_AF-A0A845DH33-F1
#
_entry.id   AF-A0A845DH33-F1
#
_cell.length_a   1.000
_cell.length_b   1.000
_cell.length_c   1.000
_cell.angle_alpha   90.00
_cell.angle_beta   90.00
_cell.angle_gamma   90.00
#
_symmetry.space_group_name_H-M   'P 1'
#
loop_
_entity.id
_entity.type
_entity.pdbx_description
1 polymer ?
#
loop_
_entity_poly.entity_id
_entity_poly.type
_entity_poly.pdbx_seq_one_letter_code
_entity_poly.pdbx_strand_id
1 'polypeptide(L)'
;MPVLDLIAWFLLVLWALFLAGGLLLRRARPHRRRLLAGMHAASALSLLLLAWYGFILTRPGAETARYALGIASATSLNLIGSQLAASALAPGRTWLGISATAVGYLLFVAAIAQYGPAFEGVRFLALSLCLLVGALAGLAFLLRTRRRHSVQTAAAAAYTLLLLFAAAGLAIGLALTAPRFGVLPAGLLILVFSDLILLVELASGPSIFPEVWPSGAGASSRLLTSLSSLARLLRPPAQALIVASIWSALQNPISSQLSVFPS
;
A
#
# COMPACT_ATOMS: atom_id res chain seq x y z
N MET A 1 14.81 -21.56 -2.96
CA MET A 1 14.03 -20.42 -3.50
C MET A 1 13.06 -20.99 -4.50
N PRO A 2 11.74 -20.68 -4.44
CA PRO A 2 10.89 -20.97 -5.58
C PRO A 2 11.50 -20.12 -6.68
N VAL A 3 11.92 -20.78 -7.75
CA VAL A 3 12.41 -20.07 -8.92
C VAL A 3 11.22 -19.21 -9.32
N LEU A 4 11.35 -17.87 -9.22
CA LEU A 4 10.37 -17.02 -9.87
C LEU A 4 10.31 -17.53 -11.30
N ASP A 5 9.13 -17.97 -11.74
CA ASP A 5 8.99 -18.47 -13.10
C ASP A 5 9.37 -17.35 -14.07
N LEU A 6 9.80 -17.72 -15.27
CA LEU A 6 10.26 -16.78 -16.30
C LEU A 6 9.24 -15.66 -16.55
N ILE A 7 7.94 -15.97 -16.45
CA ILE A 7 6.84 -14.99 -16.55
C ILE A 7 6.86 -13.98 -15.39
N ALA A 8 7.07 -14.45 -14.16
CA ALA A 8 7.15 -13.58 -12.99
C ALA A 8 8.37 -12.65 -13.05
N TRP A 9 9.52 -13.18 -13.49
CA TRP A 9 10.71 -12.38 -13.77
C TRP A 9 10.45 -11.34 -14.86
N PHE A 10 9.83 -11.75 -15.96
CA PHE A 10 9.51 -10.84 -17.06
C PHE A 10 8.61 -9.69 -16.59
N LEU A 11 7.56 -9.98 -15.81
CA LEU A 11 6.67 -8.98 -15.25
C LEU A 11 7.38 -8.02 -14.27
N LEU A 12 8.30 -8.53 -13.43
CA LEU A 12 9.12 -7.69 -12.54
C LEU A 12 10.10 -6.81 -13.30
N VAL A 13 10.75 -7.34 -14.33
CA VAL A 13 11.65 -6.57 -15.20
C VAL A 13 10.86 -5.49 -15.93
N LEU A 14 9.68 -5.82 -16.45
CA LEU A 14 8.80 -4.88 -17.10
C LEU A 14 8.33 -3.77 -16.14
N TRP A 15 7.95 -4.14 -14.92
CA TRP A 15 7.64 -3.20 -13.85
C TRP A 15 8.80 -2.24 -13.58
N ALA A 16 10.02 -2.78 -13.41
CA ALA A 16 11.21 -2.00 -13.12
C ALA A 16 11.58 -1.07 -14.29
N LEU A 17 11.46 -1.55 -15.53
CA LEU A 17 11.67 -0.76 -16.75
C LEU A 17 10.69 0.40 -16.85
N PHE A 18 9.40 0.17 -16.60
CA PHE A 18 8.40 1.25 -16.63
C PHE A 18 8.59 2.25 -15.49
N LEU A 19 8.96 1.78 -14.29
CA LEU A 19 9.25 2.65 -13.16
C LEU A 19 10.49 3.51 -13.42
N ALA A 20 11.60 2.89 -13.80
CA ALA A 20 12.86 3.59 -14.12
C ALA A 20 12.69 4.53 -15.32
N GLY A 21 11.99 4.08 -16.36
CA GLY A 21 11.62 4.90 -17.52
C GLY A 21 10.81 6.13 -17.10
N GLY A 22 9.81 5.96 -16.24
CA GLY A 22 9.04 7.07 -15.69
C GLY A 22 9.90 8.07 -14.92
N LEU A 23 10.83 7.58 -14.09
CA LEU A 23 11.75 8.43 -13.33
C LEU A 23 12.71 9.21 -14.24
N LEU A 24 13.30 8.55 -15.24
CA LEU A 24 14.19 9.16 -16.21
C LEU A 24 13.44 10.21 -17.05
N LEU A 25 12.23 9.91 -17.52
CA LEU A 25 11.41 10.85 -18.27
C LEU A 25 10.99 12.06 -17.43
N ARG A 26 10.70 11.86 -16.14
CA ARG A 26 10.40 12.96 -15.21
C ARG A 26 11.56 13.94 -15.09
N ARG A 27 12.81 13.43 -15.08
CA ARG A 27 14.03 14.25 -15.01
C ARG A 27 14.37 14.90 -16.36
N ALA A 28 14.21 14.17 -17.46
CA ALA A 28 14.64 14.64 -18.79
C ALA A 28 13.62 15.54 -19.50
N ARG A 29 12.30 15.31 -19.30
CA ARG A 29 11.24 16.02 -20.03
C ARG A 29 10.03 16.30 -19.13
N PRO A 30 10.11 17.26 -18.19
CA PRO A 30 9.03 17.55 -17.23
C PRO A 30 7.71 18.00 -17.87
N HIS A 31 7.74 18.43 -19.14
CA HIS A 31 6.56 18.89 -19.88
C HIS A 31 5.72 17.74 -20.46
N ARG A 32 6.24 16.49 -20.52
CA ARG A 32 5.53 15.31 -21.06
C ARG A 32 4.72 14.56 -19.99
N ARG A 33 3.84 15.28 -19.28
CA ARG A 33 3.04 14.74 -18.16
C ARG A 33 2.18 13.52 -18.53
N ARG A 34 1.63 13.46 -19.75
CA ARG A 34 0.81 12.32 -20.22
C ARG A 34 1.62 11.03 -20.36
N LEU A 35 2.85 11.11 -20.87
CA LEU A 35 3.73 9.95 -21.01
C LEU A 35 4.18 9.42 -19.64
N LEU A 36 4.45 10.32 -18.69
CA LEU A 36 4.77 9.95 -17.32
C LEU A 36 3.61 9.21 -16.64
N ALA A 37 2.38 9.71 -16.80
CA ALA A 37 1.18 9.04 -16.28
C ALA A 37 0.99 7.65 -16.91
N GLY A 38 1.24 7.51 -18.22
CA GLY A 38 1.20 6.22 -18.91
C GLY A 38 2.20 5.20 -18.36
N MET A 39 3.45 5.61 -18.12
CA MET A 39 4.48 4.73 -17.55
C MET A 39 4.16 4.28 -16.12
N HIS A 40 3.63 5.18 -15.28
CA HIS A 40 3.17 4.81 -13.95
C HIS A 40 1.98 3.84 -13.98
N ALA A 41 1.02 4.05 -14.88
CA ALA A 41 -0.10 3.14 -15.07
C ALA A 41 0.37 1.76 -15.56
N ALA A 42 1.30 1.71 -16.52
CA ALA A 42 1.87 0.46 -17.02
C ALA A 42 2.65 -0.30 -15.93
N SER A 43 3.43 0.41 -15.11
CA SER A 43 4.13 -0.15 -13.95
C SER A 43 3.14 -0.74 -12.93
N ALA A 44 2.09 0.01 -12.57
CA ALA A 44 1.05 -0.49 -11.66
C ALA A 44 0.31 -1.72 -12.24
N LEU A 45 0.04 -1.71 -13.54
CA LEU A 45 -0.60 -2.81 -14.24
C LEU A 45 0.28 -4.06 -14.29
N SER A 46 1.60 -3.93 -14.47
CA SER A 46 2.52 -5.08 -14.37
C SER A 46 2.51 -5.73 -12.98
N LEU A 47 2.43 -4.95 -11.89
CA LEU A 47 2.29 -5.51 -10.54
C LEU A 47 0.94 -6.17 -10.31
N LEU A 48 -0.12 -5.59 -10.88
CA LEU A 48 -1.46 -6.18 -10.83
C LEU A 48 -1.48 -7.54 -11.54
N LEU A 49 -0.93 -7.62 -12.74
CA LEU A 49 -0.80 -8.88 -13.49
C LEU A 49 0.05 -9.89 -12.73
N LEU A 50 1.14 -9.45 -12.10
CA LEU A 50 1.99 -10.28 -11.27
C LEU A 50 1.21 -10.85 -10.06
N ALA A 51 0.40 -10.03 -9.39
CA ALA A 51 -0.42 -10.49 -8.26
C ALA A 51 -1.46 -11.54 -8.68
N TRP A 52 -2.18 -11.30 -9.79
CA TRP A 52 -3.16 -12.24 -10.32
C TRP A 52 -2.51 -13.53 -10.85
N TYR A 53 -1.34 -13.42 -11.47
CA TYR A 53 -0.55 -14.58 -11.88
C TYR A 53 -0.15 -15.44 -10.68
N GLY A 54 0.32 -14.81 -9.59
CA GLY A 54 0.60 -15.49 -8.34
C GLY A 54 -0.60 -16.23 -7.76
N PHE A 55 -1.81 -15.66 -7.87
CA PHE A 55 -3.06 -16.34 -7.49
C PHE A 55 -3.37 -17.54 -8.39
N ILE A 56 -3.23 -17.43 -9.71
CA ILE A 56 -3.49 -18.53 -10.66
C ILE A 56 -2.58 -19.75 -10.39
N LEU A 57 -1.36 -19.52 -9.89
CA LEU A 57 -0.44 -20.59 -9.51
C LEU A 57 -0.82 -21.32 -8.21
N THR A 58 -1.75 -20.78 -7.42
CA THR A 58 -2.17 -21.42 -6.17
C THR A 58 -3.12 -22.59 -6.42
N ARG A 59 -2.99 -23.64 -5.59
CA ARG A 59 -3.92 -24.78 -5.65
C ARG A 59 -5.30 -24.35 -5.14
N PRO A 60 -6.40 -24.70 -5.84
CA PRO A 60 -7.74 -24.37 -5.39
C PRO A 60 -8.02 -24.97 -4.00
N GLY A 61 -8.60 -24.16 -3.11
CA GLY A 61 -8.93 -24.57 -1.74
C GLY A 61 -7.82 -24.43 -0.70
N ALA A 62 -6.58 -24.14 -1.10
CA ALA A 62 -5.48 -23.93 -0.15
C ALA A 62 -5.56 -22.55 0.54
N GLU A 63 -5.05 -22.45 1.77
CA GLU A 63 -4.91 -21.17 2.50
C GLU A 63 -4.09 -20.13 1.71
N THR A 64 -3.09 -20.60 0.97
CA THR A 64 -2.29 -19.77 0.05
C THR A 64 -3.12 -19.14 -1.06
N ALA A 65 -4.16 -19.83 -1.55
CA ALA A 65 -5.06 -19.29 -2.57
C ALA A 65 -5.91 -18.14 -2.04
N ARG A 66 -6.45 -18.28 -0.81
CA ARG A 66 -7.21 -17.21 -0.14
C ARG A 66 -6.34 -15.98 0.12
N TYR A 67 -5.11 -16.20 0.58
CA TYR A 67 -4.13 -15.14 0.78
C TYR A 67 -3.79 -14.42 -0.54
N ALA A 68 -3.40 -15.16 -1.58
CA ALA A 68 -3.04 -14.58 -2.87
C ALA A 68 -4.21 -13.82 -3.52
N LEU A 69 -5.43 -14.39 -3.44
CA LEU A 69 -6.65 -13.73 -3.92
C LEU A 69 -6.90 -12.42 -3.16
N GLY A 70 -6.75 -12.43 -1.84
CA GLY A 70 -6.92 -11.24 -1.01
C GLY A 70 -5.93 -10.14 -1.36
N ILE A 71 -4.65 -10.48 -1.53
CA ILE A 71 -3.60 -9.53 -1.96
C ILE A 71 -3.88 -8.99 -3.37
N ALA A 72 -4.24 -9.85 -4.33
CA ALA A 72 -4.53 -9.44 -5.71
C ALA A 72 -5.79 -8.54 -5.78
N SER A 73 -6.84 -8.89 -5.06
CA SER A 73 -8.08 -8.11 -4.97
C SER A 73 -7.84 -6.76 -4.30
N ALA A 74 -7.09 -6.74 -3.19
CA ALA A 74 -6.68 -5.52 -2.51
C ALA A 74 -5.86 -4.60 -3.42
N THR A 75 -4.91 -5.17 -4.17
CA THR A 75 -4.07 -4.42 -5.12
C THR A 75 -4.91 -3.82 -6.25
N SER A 76 -5.91 -4.58 -6.75
CA SER A 76 -6.87 -4.10 -7.76
C SER A 76 -7.65 -2.89 -7.24
N LEU A 77 -8.23 -3.00 -6.05
CA LEU A 77 -9.01 -1.91 -5.43
C LEU A 77 -8.16 -0.69 -5.10
N ASN A 78 -6.94 -0.87 -4.61
CA ASN A 78 -6.03 0.24 -4.33
C ASN A 78 -5.59 0.96 -5.62
N LEU A 79 -5.40 0.23 -6.72
CA LEU A 79 -5.10 0.80 -8.02
C LEU A 79 -6.29 1.64 -8.52
N ILE A 80 -7.50 1.08 -8.50
CA ILE A 80 -8.74 1.77 -8.86
C ILE A 80 -8.95 3.01 -7.97
N GLY A 81 -8.83 2.85 -6.66
CA GLY A 81 -8.97 3.92 -5.68
C GLY A 81 -7.99 5.06 -5.92
N SER A 82 -6.72 4.73 -6.24
CA SER A 82 -5.71 5.74 -6.57
C SER A 82 -6.02 6.50 -7.87
N GLN A 83 -6.56 5.83 -8.89
CA GLN A 83 -6.97 6.47 -10.15
C GLN A 83 -8.20 7.37 -9.96
N LEU A 84 -9.18 6.91 -9.17
CA LEU A 84 -10.37 7.70 -8.84
C LEU A 84 -10.01 8.93 -8.01
N ALA A 85 -9.11 8.80 -7.04
CA ALA A 85 -8.62 9.91 -6.24
C ALA A 85 -7.77 10.90 -7.06
N ALA A 86 -6.92 10.41 -7.98
CA ALA A 86 -6.05 11.24 -8.81
C ALA A 86 -6.79 11.96 -9.96
N SER A 87 -7.91 11.41 -10.44
CA SER A 87 -8.73 12.00 -11.51
C SER A 87 -9.83 12.94 -10.99
N ALA A 88 -9.86 13.21 -9.69
CA ALA A 88 -10.94 13.95 -9.05
C ALA A 88 -10.83 15.46 -9.28
N LEU A 89 -11.48 15.93 -10.33
CA LEU A 89 -11.97 17.31 -10.48
C LEU A 89 -13.26 17.55 -9.68
N ALA A 90 -13.89 16.49 -9.15
CA ALA A 90 -15.19 16.55 -8.45
C ALA A 90 -15.13 15.83 -7.09
N PRO A 91 -15.69 16.42 -6.02
CA PRO A 91 -15.58 15.92 -4.64
C PRO A 91 -16.16 14.51 -4.44
N GLY A 92 -17.17 14.11 -5.22
CA GLY A 92 -17.75 12.75 -5.15
C GLY A 92 -16.80 11.65 -5.61
N ARG A 93 -15.91 11.92 -6.58
CA ARG A 93 -14.93 10.93 -7.07
C ARG A 93 -13.80 10.71 -6.06
N THR A 94 -13.46 11.74 -5.29
CA THR A 94 -12.49 11.62 -4.19
C THR A 94 -12.99 10.67 -3.11
N TRP A 95 -14.28 10.76 -2.74
CA TRP A 95 -14.88 9.87 -1.75
C TRP A 95 -14.86 8.41 -2.22
N LEU A 96 -15.23 8.15 -3.48
CA LEU A 96 -15.14 6.82 -4.08
C LEU A 96 -13.71 6.28 -4.13
N GLY A 97 -12.72 7.15 -4.37
CA GLY A 97 -11.32 6.77 -4.32
C GLY A 97 -10.85 6.37 -2.92
N ILE A 98 -11.23 7.14 -1.90
CA ILE A 98 -10.91 6.85 -0.49
C ILE A 98 -11.61 5.56 -0.05
N SER A 99 -12.87 5.35 -0.41
CA SER A 99 -13.61 4.14 -0.04
C SER A 99 -13.04 2.90 -0.73
N ALA A 100 -12.71 2.95 -2.03
CA ALA A 100 -12.06 1.85 -2.72
C ALA A 100 -10.70 1.48 -2.09
N THR A 101 -9.92 2.50 -1.70
CA THR A 101 -8.64 2.30 -0.98
C THR A 101 -8.87 1.68 0.41
N ALA A 102 -9.91 2.11 1.13
CA ALA A 102 -10.29 1.53 2.42
C ALA A 102 -10.62 0.04 2.31
N VAL A 103 -11.44 -0.32 1.32
CA VAL A 103 -11.80 -1.72 1.06
C VAL A 103 -10.57 -2.51 0.65
N GLY A 104 -9.65 -1.93 -0.14
CA GLY A 104 -8.37 -2.55 -0.46
C GLY A 104 -7.54 -2.87 0.79
N TYR A 105 -7.42 -1.94 1.74
CA TYR A 105 -6.71 -2.19 3.00
C TYR A 105 -7.43 -3.19 3.89
N LEU A 106 -8.76 -3.21 3.91
CA LEU A 106 -9.53 -4.21 4.63
C LEU A 106 -9.27 -5.61 4.06
N LEU A 107 -9.17 -5.75 2.74
CA LEU A 107 -8.79 -7.01 2.10
C LEU A 107 -7.35 -7.43 2.43
N PHE A 108 -6.40 -6.50 2.54
CA PHE A 108 -5.06 -6.83 3.07
C PHE A 108 -5.13 -7.36 4.50
N VAL A 109 -5.86 -6.67 5.39
CA VAL A 109 -6.06 -7.11 6.77
C VAL A 109 -6.65 -8.51 6.80
N ALA A 110 -7.73 -8.76 6.06
CA ALA A 110 -8.39 -10.06 5.99
C ALA A 110 -7.46 -11.16 5.45
N ALA A 111 -6.73 -10.87 4.36
CA ALA A 111 -5.79 -11.82 3.76
C ALA A 111 -4.69 -12.23 4.75
N ILE A 112 -4.08 -11.25 5.42
CA ILE A 112 -2.96 -11.49 6.35
C ILE A 112 -3.48 -12.16 7.64
N ALA A 113 -4.65 -11.74 8.14
CA ALA A 113 -5.26 -12.32 9.34
C ALA A 113 -5.60 -13.81 9.14
N GLN A 114 -6.12 -14.18 7.97
CA GLN A 114 -6.50 -15.56 7.65
C GLN A 114 -5.31 -16.47 7.36
N TYR A 115 -4.14 -15.91 7.07
CA TYR A 115 -2.97 -16.70 6.69
C TYR A 115 -2.05 -16.96 7.90
N GLY A 116 -1.77 -18.24 8.15
CA GLY A 116 -0.88 -18.71 9.22
C GLY A 116 -1.59 -19.21 10.48
N PRO A 117 -0.81 -19.69 11.48
CA PRO A 117 -1.38 -20.24 12.70
C PRO A 117 -2.22 -19.17 13.41
N ALA A 118 -3.20 -19.63 14.20
CA ALA A 118 -4.18 -18.80 14.89
C ALA A 118 -3.52 -17.59 15.57
N PHE A 119 -4.29 -16.52 15.80
CA PHE A 119 -3.81 -15.27 16.41
C PHE A 119 -3.09 -15.50 17.76
N GLU A 120 -1.79 -15.78 17.70
CA GLU A 120 -0.92 -15.91 18.85
C GLU A 120 -0.63 -14.54 19.47
N GLY A 121 -0.24 -14.53 20.75
CA GLY A 121 -0.02 -13.29 21.51
C GLY A 121 0.93 -12.29 20.82
N VAL A 122 1.93 -12.79 20.08
CA VAL A 122 2.88 -11.94 19.32
C VAL A 122 2.18 -11.17 18.19
N ARG A 123 1.25 -11.80 17.47
CA ARG A 123 0.47 -11.15 16.40
C ARG A 123 -0.46 -10.09 16.97
N PHE A 124 -1.09 -10.38 18.11
CA PHE A 124 -1.94 -9.42 18.81
C PHE A 124 -1.17 -8.23 19.36
N LEU A 125 0.03 -8.46 19.91
CA LEU A 125 0.88 -7.40 20.44
C LEU A 125 1.39 -6.48 19.32
N ALA A 126 1.84 -7.05 18.20
CA ALA A 126 2.26 -6.26 17.04
C ALA A 126 1.09 -5.45 16.46
N LEU A 127 -0.10 -6.06 16.37
CA LEU A 127 -1.31 -5.38 15.94
C LEU A 127 -1.71 -4.24 16.89
N SER A 128 -1.72 -4.48 18.21
CA SER A 128 -2.15 -3.48 19.19
C SER A 128 -1.22 -2.28 19.21
N LEU A 129 0.10 -2.50 19.13
CA LEU A 129 1.08 -1.42 18.99
C LEU A 129 0.88 -0.62 17.71
N CYS A 130 0.68 -1.28 16.57
CA CYS A 130 0.46 -0.58 15.31
C CYS A 130 -0.86 0.17 15.29
N LEU A 131 -1.94 -0.40 15.86
CA LEU A 131 -3.22 0.29 16.01
C LEU A 131 -3.11 1.51 16.92
N LEU A 132 -2.34 1.42 18.01
CA LEU A 132 -2.09 2.56 18.88
C LEU A 132 -1.40 3.70 18.13
N VAL A 133 -0.34 3.39 17.38
CA VAL A 133 0.36 4.39 16.55
C VAL A 133 -0.57 4.95 15.46
N GLY A 134 -1.34 4.09 14.79
CA GLY A 134 -2.30 4.50 13.77
C GLY A 134 -3.42 5.39 14.32
N ALA A 135 -3.94 5.09 15.51
CA ALA A 135 -4.94 5.90 16.18
C ALA A 135 -4.39 7.28 16.58
N LEU A 136 -3.16 7.33 17.11
CA LEU A 136 -2.48 8.58 17.43
C LEU A 136 -2.23 9.42 16.17
N ALA A 137 -1.76 8.81 15.09
CA ALA A 137 -1.53 9.49 13.81
C ALA A 137 -2.85 10.01 13.19
N GLY A 138 -3.92 9.19 13.21
CA GLY A 138 -5.24 9.56 12.74
C GLY A 138 -5.86 10.70 13.56
N LEU A 139 -5.71 10.66 14.89
CA LEU A 139 -6.17 11.71 15.78
C LEU A 139 -5.40 13.01 15.55
N ALA A 140 -4.07 12.95 15.43
CA ALA A 140 -3.25 14.12 15.11
C ALA A 140 -3.65 14.76 13.76
N PHE A 141 -3.96 13.94 12.76
CA PHE A 141 -4.48 14.41 11.48
C PHE A 141 -5.84 15.09 11.64
N LEU A 142 -6.82 14.44 12.29
CA LEU A 142 -8.15 14.99 12.51
C LEU A 142 -8.12 16.34 13.23
N LEU A 143 -7.29 16.46 14.28
CA LEU A 143 -7.11 17.71 15.01
C LEU A 143 -6.55 18.82 14.12
N ARG A 144 -5.60 18.48 13.24
CA ARG A 144 -4.97 19.43 12.31
C ARG A 144 -5.90 19.87 11.17
N THR A 145 -6.81 19.00 10.72
CA THR A 145 -7.70 19.26 9.56
C THR A 145 -9.11 19.71 9.93
N ARG A 146 -9.45 19.79 11.22
CA ARG A 146 -10.81 20.04 11.75
C ARG A 146 -11.51 21.29 11.17
N ARG A 147 -10.76 22.29 10.71
CA ARG A 147 -11.29 23.55 10.15
C ARG A 147 -11.25 23.65 8.62
N ARG A 148 -10.59 22.71 7.93
CA ARG A 148 -10.25 22.85 6.48
C ARG A 148 -10.94 21.85 5.56
N HIS A 149 -11.29 20.67 6.05
CA HIS A 149 -11.90 19.59 5.26
C HIS A 149 -13.24 19.18 5.85
N SER A 150 -14.14 18.63 5.03
CA SER A 150 -15.38 18.03 5.52
C SER A 150 -15.03 16.95 6.54
N VAL A 151 -15.67 17.00 7.71
CA VAL A 151 -15.43 16.05 8.82
C VAL A 151 -15.51 14.61 8.34
N GLN A 152 -16.41 14.31 7.40
CA GLN A 152 -16.57 12.99 6.80
C GLN A 152 -15.34 12.55 5.99
N THR A 153 -14.77 13.44 5.18
CA THR A 153 -13.57 13.13 4.38
C THR A 153 -12.32 12.95 5.25
N ALA A 154 -12.19 13.77 6.30
CA ALA A 154 -11.08 13.65 7.23
C ALA A 154 -11.18 12.36 8.08
N ALA A 155 -12.40 11.98 8.50
CA ALA A 155 -12.64 10.73 9.20
C ALA A 155 -12.36 9.51 8.31
N ALA A 156 -12.80 9.53 7.05
CA ALA A 156 -12.51 8.45 6.10
C ALA A 156 -11.00 8.29 5.84
N ALA A 157 -10.26 9.40 5.74
CA ALA A 157 -8.81 9.40 5.60
C ALA A 157 -8.09 8.89 6.87
N ALA A 158 -8.57 9.25 8.06
CA ALA A 158 -8.03 8.71 9.31
C ALA A 158 -8.33 7.21 9.48
N TYR A 159 -9.51 6.75 9.07
CA TYR A 159 -9.91 5.35 9.14
C TYR A 159 -9.14 4.47 8.15
N THR A 160 -8.94 4.94 6.91
CA THR A 160 -8.09 4.26 5.92
C THR A 160 -6.66 4.10 6.43
N LEU A 161 -6.12 5.13 7.07
CA LEU A 161 -4.80 5.06 7.70
C LEU A 161 -4.76 4.01 8.81
N LEU A 162 -5.77 3.97 9.68
CA LEU A 162 -5.85 2.99 10.75
C LEU A 162 -5.91 1.54 10.22
N LEU A 163 -6.67 1.30 9.15
CA LEU A 163 -6.69 0.00 8.46
C LEU A 163 -5.32 -0.38 7.90
N LEU A 164 -4.57 0.59 7.36
CA LEU A 164 -3.23 0.34 6.85
C LEU A 164 -2.24 -0.01 7.97
N PHE A 165 -2.34 0.67 9.12
CA PHE A 165 -1.57 0.30 10.32
C PHE A 165 -1.96 -1.08 10.85
N ALA A 166 -3.24 -1.45 10.78
CA ALA A 166 -3.68 -2.81 11.14
C ALA A 166 -3.02 -3.86 10.21
N ALA A 167 -3.00 -3.61 8.90
CA ALA A 167 -2.34 -4.49 7.93
C ALA A 167 -0.83 -4.62 8.23
N ALA A 168 -0.15 -3.49 8.50
CA ALA A 168 1.27 -3.48 8.85
C ALA A 168 1.55 -4.26 10.14
N GLY A 169 0.74 -4.08 11.20
CA GLY A 169 0.89 -4.82 12.45
C GLY A 169 0.68 -6.33 12.30
N LEU A 170 -0.32 -6.74 11.52
CA LEU A 170 -0.53 -8.15 11.19
C LEU A 170 0.63 -8.73 10.39
N ALA A 171 1.19 -7.97 9.45
CA ALA A 171 2.34 -8.40 8.66
C ALA A 171 3.62 -8.53 9.49
N ILE A 172 3.84 -7.62 10.46
CA ILE A 172 4.96 -7.72 11.41
C ILE A 172 4.78 -8.97 12.26
N GLY A 173 3.59 -9.18 12.81
CA GLY A 173 3.27 -10.40 13.56
C GLY A 173 3.51 -11.66 12.74
N LEU A 174 3.09 -11.67 11.47
CA LEU A 174 3.30 -12.79 10.54
C LEU A 174 4.79 -13.00 10.22
N ALA A 175 5.57 -11.94 10.07
CA ALA A 175 7.01 -12.06 9.81
C ALA A 175 7.78 -12.57 11.05
N LEU A 176 7.32 -12.24 12.25
CA LEU A 176 7.89 -12.76 13.49
C LEU A 176 7.62 -14.26 13.65
N THR A 177 6.44 -14.75 13.27
CA THR A 177 6.12 -16.19 13.33
C THR A 177 6.64 -16.97 12.12
N ALA A 178 6.76 -16.33 10.96
CA ALA A 178 7.23 -16.92 9.72
C ALA A 178 8.18 -15.95 8.97
N PRO A 179 9.50 -16.00 9.23
CA PRO A 179 10.50 -15.04 8.74
C PRO A 179 10.53 -14.80 7.23
N ARG A 180 10.09 -15.79 6.43
CA ARG A 180 9.95 -15.67 4.98
C ARG A 180 8.99 -14.57 4.52
N PHE A 181 8.10 -14.11 5.41
CA PHE A 181 7.21 -12.98 5.16
C PHE A 181 7.85 -11.63 5.46
N GLY A 182 9.13 -11.54 5.82
CA GLY A 182 9.80 -10.28 6.17
C GLY A 182 9.72 -9.18 5.09
N VAL A 183 9.50 -9.56 3.82
CA VAL A 183 9.28 -8.63 2.71
C VAL A 183 7.93 -7.89 2.81
N LEU A 184 6.89 -8.55 3.36
CA LEU A 184 5.54 -7.99 3.50
C LEU A 184 5.47 -6.78 4.46
N PRO A 185 5.94 -6.86 5.72
CA PRO A 185 5.91 -5.70 6.62
C PRO A 185 6.81 -4.58 6.11
N ALA A 186 7.92 -4.89 5.43
CA ALA A 186 8.74 -3.86 4.78
C ALA A 186 7.92 -3.09 3.73
N GLY A 187 7.19 -3.79 2.85
CA GLY A 187 6.30 -3.17 1.88
C GLY A 187 5.20 -2.32 2.53
N LEU A 188 4.51 -2.86 3.54
CA LEU A 188 3.44 -2.14 4.23
C LEU A 188 3.94 -0.94 5.04
N LEU A 189 5.10 -1.01 5.68
CA LEU A 189 5.68 0.12 6.40
C LEU A 189 6.09 1.25 5.45
N ILE A 190 6.65 0.92 4.29
CA ILE A 190 6.94 1.92 3.25
C ILE A 190 5.64 2.55 2.75
N LEU A 191 4.57 1.75 2.59
CA LEU A 191 3.25 2.25 2.20
C LEU A 191 2.64 3.17 3.27
N VAL A 192 2.73 2.80 4.55
CA VAL A 192 2.32 3.62 5.70
C VAL A 192 3.06 4.95 5.68
N PHE A 193 4.38 4.93 5.52
CA PHE A 193 5.20 6.14 5.45
C PHE A 193 4.79 7.03 4.28
N SER A 194 4.61 6.45 3.09
CA SER A 194 4.16 7.16 1.91
C SER A 194 2.80 7.82 2.12
N ASP A 195 1.81 7.08 2.62
CA ASP A 195 0.46 7.57 2.81
C ASP A 195 0.41 8.62 3.95
N LEU A 196 1.18 8.46 5.03
CA LEU A 196 1.33 9.47 6.09
C LEU A 196 1.85 10.80 5.54
N ILE A 197 2.89 10.77 4.70
CA ILE A 197 3.44 12.00 4.11
C ILE A 197 2.41 12.66 3.20
N LEU A 198 1.71 11.89 2.37
CA LEU A 198 0.65 12.41 1.50
C LEU A 198 -0.50 13.00 2.31
N LEU A 199 -0.86 12.37 3.43
CA LEU A 199 -1.88 12.85 4.36
C LEU A 199 -1.45 14.16 5.04
N VAL A 200 -0.17 14.27 5.44
CA VAL A 200 0.41 15.51 5.95
C VAL A 200 0.45 16.60 4.89
N GLU A 201 0.78 16.27 3.63
CA GLU A 201 0.71 17.19 2.49
C GLU A 201 -0.73 17.69 2.29
N LEU A 202 -1.74 16.82 2.36
CA LEU A 202 -3.17 17.17 2.31
C LEU A 202 -3.63 18.05 3.49
N ALA A 203 -3.04 17.88 4.67
CA ALA A 203 -3.33 18.70 5.86
C ALA A 203 -2.60 20.05 5.84
N SER A 204 -1.40 20.11 5.27
CA SER A 204 -0.51 21.27 5.30
C SER A 204 -0.59 22.15 4.06
N GLY A 205 -0.99 21.59 2.92
CA GLY A 205 -1.14 22.33 1.68
C GLY A 205 -2.19 23.45 1.80
N PRO A 206 -1.98 24.58 1.10
CA PRO A 206 -3.12 25.43 0.75
C PRO A 206 -4.11 24.54 -0.02
N SER A 207 -5.38 24.80 0.20
CA SER A 207 -6.51 24.23 -0.52
C SER A 207 -6.18 23.84 -1.97
N ILE A 208 -6.96 22.88 -2.49
CA ILE A 208 -7.13 22.55 -3.92
C ILE A 208 -7.43 23.80 -4.81
N PHE A 209 -7.50 25.00 -4.22
CA PHE A 209 -7.61 26.32 -4.83
C PHE A 209 -6.36 27.19 -4.52
N PRO A 210 -5.57 27.57 -5.52
CA PRO A 210 -4.28 28.26 -5.35
C PRO A 210 -4.37 29.79 -5.16
N GLU A 211 -5.56 30.39 -5.07
CA GLU A 211 -5.71 31.85 -5.28
C GLU A 211 -5.80 32.76 -4.05
N VAL A 212 -5.79 32.27 -2.79
CA VAL A 212 -6.20 33.14 -1.66
C VAL A 212 -5.27 33.17 -0.42
N TRP A 213 -4.00 32.72 -0.46
CA TRP A 213 -3.13 32.99 0.71
C TRP A 213 -1.66 33.27 0.40
N PRO A 214 -1.08 34.37 0.92
CA PRO A 214 0.31 34.71 0.70
C PRO A 214 1.24 33.79 1.51
N SER A 215 2.32 33.45 0.83
CA SER A 215 3.44 32.62 1.21
C SER A 215 4.16 33.08 2.49
N GLY A 216 4.19 32.20 3.49
CA GLY A 216 5.01 32.37 4.70
C GLY A 216 5.56 31.06 5.25
N ALA A 217 6.32 30.30 4.46
CA ALA A 217 7.06 29.11 4.96
C ALA A 217 8.18 28.68 4.00
N GLY A 218 9.32 29.38 4.00
CA GLY A 218 10.41 29.17 3.03
C GLY A 218 11.27 27.90 3.20
N ALA A 219 11.25 27.26 4.37
CA ALA A 219 12.08 26.07 4.68
C ALA A 219 11.26 24.78 4.88
N SER A 220 10.14 24.86 5.61
CA SER A 220 9.21 23.73 5.82
C SER A 220 8.58 23.23 4.50
N SER A 221 8.29 24.14 3.56
CA SER A 221 7.74 23.79 2.25
C SER A 221 8.70 22.98 1.38
N ARG A 222 10.03 23.23 1.45
CA ARG A 222 11.03 22.47 0.68
C ARG A 222 11.21 21.05 1.22
N LEU A 223 11.24 20.89 2.54
CA LEU A 223 11.31 19.57 3.18
C LEU A 223 10.05 18.75 2.88
N LEU A 224 8.86 19.35 3.00
CA LEU A 224 7.59 18.68 2.70
C LEU A 224 7.47 18.28 1.23
N THR A 225 7.90 19.14 0.30
CA THR A 225 7.89 18.81 -1.15
C THR A 225 8.92 17.74 -1.51
N SER A 226 10.09 17.74 -0.87
CA SER A 226 11.08 16.67 -1.01
C SER A 226 10.53 15.34 -0.49
N LEU A 227 9.96 15.34 0.71
CA LEU A 227 9.35 14.15 1.32
C LEU A 227 8.15 13.65 0.52
N SER A 228 7.30 14.53 0.00
CA SER A 228 6.15 14.11 -0.81
C SER A 228 6.58 13.53 -2.16
N SER A 229 7.66 14.07 -2.75
CA SER A 229 8.24 13.49 -3.96
C SER A 229 8.80 12.08 -3.71
N LEU A 230 9.41 11.87 -2.53
CA LEU A 230 10.00 10.60 -2.10
C LEU A 230 8.90 9.58 -1.75
N ALA A 231 7.85 9.99 -1.03
CA ALA A 231 6.68 9.18 -0.72
C ALA A 231 6.03 8.61 -2.00
N ARG A 232 5.78 9.46 -3.01
CA ARG A 232 5.23 9.03 -4.31
C ARG A 232 6.16 8.06 -5.04
N LEU A 233 7.47 8.18 -4.83
CA LEU A 233 8.51 7.33 -5.45
C LEU A 233 8.61 5.97 -4.78
N LEU A 234 8.37 5.92 -3.47
CA LEU A 234 8.42 4.72 -2.64
C LEU A 234 7.14 3.87 -2.73
N ARG A 235 6.03 4.43 -3.21
CA ARG A 235 4.77 3.70 -3.31
C ARG A 235 4.81 2.49 -4.28
N PRO A 236 5.36 2.58 -5.50
CA PRO A 236 5.52 1.42 -6.38
C PRO A 236 6.38 0.29 -5.80
N PRO A 237 7.59 0.54 -5.22
CA PRO A 237 8.36 -0.54 -4.60
C PRO A 237 7.66 -1.11 -3.36
N ALA A 238 6.94 -0.31 -2.58
CA ALA A 238 6.11 -0.83 -1.49
C ALA A 238 5.09 -1.86 -1.98
N GLN A 239 4.37 -1.55 -3.05
CA GLN A 239 3.41 -2.45 -3.69
C GLN A 239 4.11 -3.71 -4.25
N ALA A 240 5.28 -3.56 -4.86
CA ALA A 240 6.05 -4.69 -5.36
C ALA A 240 6.44 -5.67 -4.24
N LEU A 241 6.86 -5.17 -3.07
CA LEU A 241 7.18 -5.99 -1.91
C LEU A 241 5.94 -6.71 -1.36
N ILE A 242 4.78 -6.05 -1.34
CA ILE A 242 3.49 -6.65 -0.96
C ILE A 242 3.08 -7.75 -1.95
N VAL A 243 3.27 -7.54 -3.26
CA VAL A 243 2.96 -8.57 -4.27
C VAL A 243 3.95 -9.73 -4.19
N ALA A 244 5.24 -9.44 -3.93
CA ALA A 244 6.28 -10.46 -3.79
C ALA A 244 6.02 -11.42 -2.61
N SER A 245 5.28 -10.99 -1.58
CA SER A 245 4.93 -11.87 -0.46
C SER A 245 4.04 -13.05 -0.87
N ILE A 246 3.35 -12.98 -2.01
CA ILE A 246 2.61 -14.12 -2.59
C ILE A 246 3.58 -15.27 -2.87
N TRP A 247 4.77 -14.98 -3.41
CA TRP A 247 5.80 -16.00 -3.62
C TRP A 247 6.34 -16.56 -2.30
N SER A 248 6.40 -15.76 -1.22
CA SER A 248 6.73 -16.28 0.11
C SER A 248 5.66 -17.27 0.61
N ALA A 249 4.39 -17.05 0.27
CA ALA A 249 3.30 -17.96 0.62
C ALA A 249 3.31 -19.26 -0.20
N LEU A 250 3.72 -19.20 -1.47
CA LEU A 250 3.82 -20.37 -2.35
C LEU A 250 4.93 -21.36 -1.94
N GLN A 251 5.92 -20.93 -1.14
CA GLN A 251 7.10 -21.74 -0.80
C GLN A 251 6.83 -22.90 0.13
N ASN A 252 5.83 -22.79 1.00
CA ASN A 252 5.46 -23.87 1.92
C ASN A 252 4.12 -23.55 2.56
N PRO A 253 3.03 -24.29 2.27
CA PRO A 253 1.80 -24.14 3.02
C PRO A 253 2.10 -24.49 4.49
N ILE A 254 1.70 -23.63 5.43
CA ILE A 254 2.03 -23.76 6.86
C ILE A 254 1.53 -25.12 7.42
N SER A 255 0.52 -25.70 6.80
CA SER A 255 0.02 -27.04 7.08
C SER A 255 1.05 -28.17 6.97
N SER A 256 2.14 -28.01 6.21
CA SER A 256 3.20 -29.04 6.13
C SER A 256 4.21 -29.00 7.27
N GLN A 257 4.20 -27.96 8.12
CA GLN A 257 5.10 -27.86 9.27
C GLN A 257 4.48 -28.41 10.57
N LEU A 258 3.15 -28.52 10.65
CA LEU A 258 2.46 -29.06 11.82
C LEU A 258 2.41 -30.60 11.85
N SER A 259 2.76 -31.29 10.75
CA SER A 259 2.76 -32.76 10.70
C SER A 259 4.04 -33.42 11.24
N VAL A 260 5.00 -32.64 11.75
CA VAL A 260 6.31 -33.14 12.23
C VAL A 260 6.36 -33.27 13.76
N PHE A 261 5.32 -32.83 14.47
CA PHE A 261 5.20 -33.13 15.90
C PHE A 261 4.29 -34.35 16.10
N PRO A 262 4.84 -35.55 16.37
CA PRO A 262 4.03 -36.66 16.86
C PRO A 262 3.44 -36.25 18.22
N SER A 263 2.13 -36.48 18.36
CA SER A 263 1.37 -36.43 19.61
C SER A 263 1.92 -37.37 20.66
#